data_AF-A0A2V8U4V0-F1
#
_entry.id   AF-A0A2V8U4V0-F1
#
_cell.length_a   1.000
_cell.length_b   1.000
_cell.length_c   1.000
_cell.angle_alpha   90.00
_cell.angle_beta   90.00
_cell.angle_gamma   90.00
#
_symmetry.space_group_name_H-M   'P 1'
#
loop_
_entity.id
_entity.type
_entity.pdbx_description
1 polymer ?
#
loop_
_entity_poly.entity_id
_entity_poly.type
_entity_poly.pdbx_seq_one_letter_code
_entity_poly.pdbx_strand_id
1 'polypeptide(L)'
;MLSFLNSGPARLVTLLLLLQAALLYSSIRPEVIPASPALAEVPKTMGSWQLQDEGVIDPEIRQILQADDLLNRSYVNPAGAGANLFVAAFRSQRTGKAPHSPKNCLPGNGWAPLESGQYPIDVGPAGPIKVNRYVVAHGDQRSLVLYWYQSRDRVVASEYEAKFWVILDAIRLNRTDTALVRVVVPIVDRETERATQTAVDFVKSFYGILQQYLPA
;
A
#
# COMPACT_ATOMS: atom_id res chain seq x y z
N MET A 1 -45.86 24.54 6.98
CA MET A 1 -44.99 23.91 5.94
C MET A 1 -44.12 24.99 5.32
N LEU A 2 -42.84 24.71 5.07
CA LEU A 2 -41.80 25.68 4.71
C LEU A 2 -42.09 26.40 3.37
N SER A 3 -42.85 27.50 3.41
CA SER A 3 -43.35 28.23 2.22
C SER A 3 -42.25 28.80 1.32
N PHE A 4 -41.06 29.05 1.87
CA PHE A 4 -39.90 29.54 1.11
C PHE A 4 -39.34 28.51 0.13
N LEU A 5 -39.58 27.21 0.34
CA LEU A 5 -39.18 26.14 -0.58
C LEU A 5 -40.01 26.11 -1.88
N ASN A 6 -40.95 27.04 -2.07
CA ASN A 6 -41.70 27.14 -3.33
C ASN A 6 -40.89 27.77 -4.46
N SER A 7 -39.78 28.47 -4.17
CA SER A 7 -38.90 29.05 -5.20
C SER A 7 -37.74 28.11 -5.56
N GLY A 8 -37.43 28.01 -6.87
CA GLY A 8 -36.29 27.22 -7.36
C GLY A 8 -34.95 27.61 -6.72
N PRO A 9 -34.62 28.91 -6.61
CA PRO A 9 -33.39 29.36 -5.93
C PRO A 9 -33.33 28.94 -4.46
N ALA A 10 -34.42 29.06 -3.69
CA ALA A 10 -34.42 28.66 -2.29
C ALA A 10 -34.24 27.15 -2.11
N ARG A 11 -34.78 26.32 -3.03
CA ARG A 11 -34.51 24.86 -3.03
C ARG A 11 -33.03 24.58 -3.25
N LEU A 12 -32.41 25.23 -4.24
CA LEU A 12 -30.98 25.04 -4.54
C LEU A 12 -30.10 25.43 -3.35
N VAL A 13 -30.35 26.61 -2.76
CA VAL A 13 -29.61 27.08 -1.57
C VAL A 13 -29.79 26.12 -0.40
N THR A 14 -31.02 25.63 -0.16
CA THR A 14 -31.28 24.66 0.91
C THR A 14 -30.54 23.35 0.68
N LEU A 15 -30.53 22.82 -0.54
CA LEU A 15 -29.79 21.61 -0.89
C LEU A 15 -28.28 21.79 -0.69
N LEU A 16 -27.72 22.94 -1.09
CA LEU A 16 -26.31 23.26 -0.88
C LEU A 16 -25.95 23.36 0.60
N LEU A 17 -26.79 24.00 1.42
CA LEU A 17 -26.58 24.10 2.87
C LEU A 17 -26.66 22.74 3.56
N LEU A 18 -27.64 21.90 3.18
CA LEU A 18 -27.75 20.54 3.71
C LEU A 18 -26.55 19.68 3.31
N LEU A 19 -26.09 19.79 2.06
CA LEU A 19 -24.88 19.11 1.59
C LEU A 19 -23.65 19.57 2.35
N GLN A 20 -23.48 20.88 2.55
CA GLN A 20 -22.37 21.44 3.33
C GLN A 20 -22.40 20.97 4.78
N ALA A 21 -23.57 21.01 5.43
CA ALA A 21 -23.73 20.52 6.80
C ALA A 21 -23.42 19.03 6.91
N ALA A 22 -23.86 18.22 5.94
CA ALA A 22 -23.55 16.79 5.89
C ALA A 22 -22.03 16.52 5.69
N LEU A 23 -21.36 17.27 4.81
CA LEU A 23 -19.92 17.17 4.59
C LEU A 23 -19.11 17.59 5.82
N LEU A 24 -19.49 18.68 6.48
CA LEU A 24 -18.87 19.13 7.73
C LEU A 24 -19.04 18.09 8.83
N TYR A 25 -20.27 17.60 9.03
CA TYR A 25 -20.55 16.54 10.01
C TYR A 25 -19.73 15.26 9.73
N SER A 26 -19.62 14.87 8.46
CA SER A 26 -18.80 13.73 8.03
C SER A 26 -17.31 13.94 8.29
N SER A 27 -16.81 15.18 8.25
CA SER A 27 -15.41 15.51 8.47
C SER A 27 -15.02 15.53 9.95
N ILE A 28 -15.95 15.88 10.84
CA ILE A 28 -15.69 15.99 12.29
C ILE A 28 -15.96 14.70 13.07
N ARG A 29 -16.74 13.76 12.52
CA ARG A 29 -17.01 12.48 13.21
C ARG A 29 -15.70 11.70 13.38
N PRO A 30 -15.40 11.10 14.56
CA PRO A 30 -14.22 10.27 14.73
C PRO A 30 -14.18 9.14 13.70
N GLU A 31 -12.99 8.83 13.21
CA GLU A 31 -12.79 7.75 12.25
C GLU A 31 -12.87 6.38 12.93
N VAL A 32 -13.35 5.37 12.21
CA VAL A 32 -13.22 3.98 12.64
C VAL A 32 -11.79 3.55 12.34
N ILE A 33 -11.00 3.31 13.38
CA ILE A 33 -9.64 2.78 13.26
C ILE A 33 -9.68 1.27 13.59
N PRO A 34 -9.49 0.39 12.60
CA PRO A 34 -9.43 -1.05 12.83
C PRO A 34 -8.23 -1.42 13.70
N ALA A 35 -8.42 -2.39 14.58
CA ALA A 35 -7.30 -3.00 15.29
C ALA A 35 -6.54 -3.94 14.36
N SER A 36 -5.22 -3.82 14.33
CA SER A 36 -4.31 -4.77 13.70
C SER A 36 -3.11 -5.01 14.62
N PRO A 37 -2.56 -6.24 14.69
CA PRO A 37 -1.30 -6.49 15.37
C PRO A 37 -0.16 -5.63 14.81
N ALA A 38 0.90 -5.44 15.59
CA ALA A 38 2.05 -4.67 15.13
C ALA A 38 2.77 -5.41 13.99
N LEU A 39 3.26 -4.68 12.98
CA LEU A 39 4.03 -5.27 11.88
C LEU A 39 5.32 -5.93 12.37
N ALA A 40 5.89 -5.47 13.49
CA ALA A 40 7.03 -6.10 14.13
C ALA A 40 6.77 -7.57 14.53
N GLU A 41 5.51 -7.94 14.79
CA GLU A 41 5.09 -9.30 15.14
C GLU A 41 4.92 -10.22 13.92
N VAL A 42 5.01 -9.68 12.70
CA VAL A 42 5.02 -10.50 11.48
C VAL A 42 6.10 -11.58 11.63
N PRO A 43 5.82 -12.86 11.30
CA PRO A 43 6.77 -13.94 11.46
C PRO A 43 8.11 -13.70 10.75
N LYS A 44 9.19 -14.17 11.39
CA LYS A 44 10.54 -14.18 10.82
C LYS A 44 10.74 -15.27 9.76
N THR A 45 9.79 -16.20 9.64
CA THR A 45 9.80 -17.28 8.65
C THR A 45 8.50 -17.26 7.85
N MET A 46 8.60 -17.32 6.53
CA MET A 46 7.48 -17.23 5.59
C MET A 46 7.60 -18.35 4.55
N GLY A 47 6.95 -19.49 4.80
CA GLY A 47 7.16 -20.70 4.01
C GLY A 47 8.60 -21.18 4.12
N SER A 48 9.31 -21.30 2.99
CA SER A 48 10.74 -21.65 2.94
C SER A 48 11.68 -20.46 3.14
N TRP A 49 11.16 -19.23 3.21
CA TRP A 49 11.95 -18.02 3.37
C TRP A 49 12.25 -17.75 4.84
N GLN A 50 13.51 -17.43 5.15
CA GLN A 50 13.96 -17.08 6.49
C GLN A 50 14.47 -15.65 6.52
N LEU A 51 14.23 -14.96 7.64
CA LEU A 51 14.79 -13.63 7.88
C LEU A 51 16.31 -13.69 7.81
N GLN A 52 16.89 -12.87 6.94
CA GLN A 52 18.32 -12.63 6.84
C GLN A 52 18.73 -11.38 7.62
N ASP A 53 17.95 -10.31 7.49
CA ASP A 53 18.24 -9.02 8.12
C ASP A 53 16.96 -8.24 8.41
N GLU A 54 16.99 -7.43 9.48
CA GLU A 54 15.92 -6.49 9.82
C GLU A 54 16.44 -5.07 9.61
N GLY A 55 16.05 -4.47 8.50
CA GLY A 55 16.61 -3.21 8.03
C GLY A 55 16.17 -2.04 8.90
N VAL A 56 17.12 -1.20 9.31
CA VAL A 56 16.83 0.04 10.02
C VAL A 56 16.30 1.08 9.03
N ILE A 57 15.13 1.65 9.32
CA ILE A 57 14.61 2.81 8.60
C ILE A 57 15.12 4.07 9.31
N ASP A 58 15.87 4.88 8.56
CA ASP A 58 16.41 6.15 9.04
C ASP A 58 15.32 7.04 9.65
N PRO A 59 15.57 7.71 10.80
CA PRO A 59 14.61 8.61 11.43
C PRO A 59 14.05 9.68 10.50
N GLU A 60 14.85 10.26 9.61
CA GLU A 60 14.42 11.28 8.64
C GLU A 60 13.43 10.68 7.63
N ILE A 61 13.74 9.49 7.09
CA ILE A 61 12.83 8.76 6.19
C ILE A 61 11.52 8.41 6.91
N ARG A 62 11.58 8.01 8.19
CA ARG A 62 10.38 7.74 8.99
C ARG A 62 9.52 9.00 9.17
N GLN A 63 10.15 10.16 9.37
CA GLN A 63 9.45 11.45 9.48
C GLN A 63 8.80 11.89 8.15
N ILE A 64 9.38 11.51 7.01
CA ILE A 64 8.81 11.76 5.68
C ILE A 64 7.65 10.81 5.40
N LEU A 65 7.83 9.50 5.67
CA LEU A 65 6.82 8.48 5.41
C LEU A 65 5.56 8.65 6.26
N GLN A 66 5.73 9.07 7.52
CA GLN A 66 4.65 9.29 8.52
C GLN A 66 3.68 8.11 8.72
N ALA A 67 4.07 6.90 8.28
CA ALA A 67 3.33 5.68 8.52
C ALA A 67 3.21 5.41 10.03
N ASP A 68 2.07 4.86 10.44
CA ASP A 68 1.79 4.53 11.85
C ASP A 68 2.50 3.24 12.27
N ASP A 69 2.82 2.36 11.31
CA ASP A 69 3.64 1.16 11.53
C ASP A 69 4.47 0.86 10.27
N LEU A 70 5.67 0.31 10.46
CA LEU A 70 6.64 0.05 9.41
C LEU A 70 7.30 -1.32 9.56
N LEU A 71 7.47 -2.02 8.44
CA LEU A 71 8.28 -3.23 8.31
C LEU A 71 9.34 -3.00 7.24
N ASN A 72 10.58 -3.37 7.51
CA ASN A 72 11.64 -3.44 6.51
C ASN A 72 12.53 -4.64 6.82
N ARG A 73 12.40 -5.73 6.06
CA ARG A 73 13.08 -7.00 6.33
C ARG A 73 13.56 -7.64 5.06
N SER A 74 14.75 -8.21 5.10
CA SER A 74 15.33 -8.99 4.02
C SER A 74 15.24 -10.46 4.37
N TYR A 75 14.78 -11.28 3.43
CA TYR A 75 14.60 -12.71 3.57
C TYR A 75 15.43 -13.44 2.52
N VAL A 76 15.83 -14.66 2.85
CA VAL A 76 16.56 -15.56 1.95
C VAL A 76 15.87 -16.92 1.89
N ASN A 77 15.85 -17.53 0.70
CA ASN A 77 15.35 -18.88 0.51
C ASN A 77 16.49 -19.93 0.52
N PRO A 78 16.19 -21.24 0.55
CA PRO A 78 17.22 -22.29 0.58
C PRO A 78 18.13 -22.32 -0.67
N ALA A 79 17.70 -21.72 -1.78
CA ALA A 79 18.50 -21.59 -3.00
C ALA A 79 19.43 -20.36 -2.98
N GLY A 80 19.44 -19.58 -1.89
CA GLY A 80 20.28 -18.39 -1.72
C GLY A 80 19.71 -17.13 -2.39
N ALA A 81 18.49 -17.17 -2.93
CA ALA A 81 17.86 -15.97 -3.49
C ALA A 81 17.34 -15.08 -2.36
N GLY A 82 17.60 -13.76 -2.46
CA GLY A 82 17.20 -12.75 -1.48
C GLY A 82 16.03 -11.89 -1.95
N ALA A 83 15.18 -11.49 -1.02
CA ALA A 83 14.08 -10.55 -1.25
C ALA A 83 13.90 -9.60 -0.07
N ASN A 84 13.70 -8.32 -0.33
CA ASN A 84 13.37 -7.32 0.68
C ASN A 84 11.86 -7.06 0.68
N LEU A 85 11.22 -7.18 1.86
CA LEU A 85 9.85 -6.78 2.12
C LEU A 85 9.84 -5.47 2.89
N PHE A 86 9.16 -4.49 2.32
CA PHE A 86 8.84 -3.23 2.96
C PHE A 86 7.32 -3.06 3.06
N VAL A 87 6.84 -2.70 4.25
CA VAL A 87 5.42 -2.41 4.50
C VAL A 87 5.31 -1.09 5.25
N ALA A 88 4.46 -0.20 4.78
CA ALA A 88 4.09 1.03 5.48
C ALA A 88 2.58 1.05 5.70
N ALA A 89 2.14 0.93 6.95
CA ALA A 89 0.73 0.92 7.33
C ALA A 89 0.29 2.29 7.87
N PHE A 90 -0.88 2.74 7.39
CA PHE A 90 -1.52 3.98 7.77
C PHE A 90 -2.89 3.65 8.36
N ARG A 91 -3.10 4.02 9.61
CA ARG A 91 -4.35 3.81 10.35
C ARG A 91 -5.40 4.87 10.05
N SER A 92 -4.95 6.05 9.62
CA SER A 92 -5.80 7.17 9.19
C SER A 92 -5.04 8.08 8.23
N GLN A 93 -5.72 8.52 7.16
CA GLN A 93 -5.19 9.50 6.21
C GLN A 93 -5.78 10.91 6.40
N ARG A 94 -6.65 11.12 7.40
CA ARG A 94 -7.30 12.43 7.64
C ARG A 94 -6.34 13.53 8.08
N THR A 95 -5.18 13.15 8.59
CA THR A 95 -4.12 14.09 9.03
C THR A 95 -3.19 14.51 7.88
N GLY A 96 -3.51 14.14 6.63
CA GLY A 96 -2.68 14.42 5.45
C GLY A 96 -1.57 13.38 5.21
N LYS A 97 -1.43 12.41 6.12
CA LYS A 97 -0.58 11.24 5.91
C LYS A 97 -1.14 10.36 4.80
N ALA A 98 -0.32 9.99 3.83
CA ALA A 98 -0.71 9.06 2.77
C ALA A 98 0.51 8.30 2.25
N PRO A 99 0.37 7.06 1.76
CA PRO A 99 1.49 6.36 1.17
C PRO A 99 1.96 7.06 -0.11
N HIS A 100 3.26 7.30 -0.19
CA HIS A 100 3.89 7.82 -1.39
C HIS A 100 4.18 6.68 -2.37
N SER A 101 3.83 6.89 -3.63
CA SER A 101 4.10 5.92 -4.69
C SER A 101 5.60 5.69 -4.87
N PRO A 102 6.07 4.42 -4.93
CA PRO A 102 7.45 4.11 -5.30
C PRO A 102 7.88 4.73 -6.63
N LYS A 103 6.93 5.04 -7.54
CA LYS A 103 7.22 5.76 -8.79
C LYS A 103 7.88 7.12 -8.55
N ASN A 104 7.55 7.78 -7.44
CA ASN A 104 8.04 9.11 -7.11
C ASN A 104 9.28 9.04 -6.21
N CYS A 105 9.33 8.06 -5.30
CA CYS A 105 10.44 7.92 -4.35
C CYS A 105 11.67 7.23 -4.95
N LEU A 106 11.51 6.28 -5.88
CA LEU A 106 12.65 5.55 -6.46
C LEU A 106 13.57 6.48 -7.28
N PRO A 107 13.06 7.31 -8.22
CA PRO A 107 13.92 8.24 -8.96
C PRO A 107 14.61 9.26 -8.05
N GLY A 108 13.92 9.73 -7.00
CA GLY A 108 14.50 10.65 -6.02
C GLY A 108 15.69 10.07 -5.24
N ASN A 109 15.79 8.74 -5.15
CA ASN A 109 16.91 8.01 -4.54
C ASN A 109 17.89 7.45 -5.58
N GLY A 110 17.89 8.00 -6.81
CA GLY A 110 18.79 7.60 -7.89
C GLY A 110 18.40 6.33 -8.66
N TRP A 111 17.26 5.71 -8.36
CA TRP A 111 16.77 4.53 -9.08
C TRP A 111 15.92 4.91 -10.28
N ALA A 112 16.46 4.74 -11.48
CA ALA A 112 15.76 5.03 -12.73
C ALA A 112 14.88 3.85 -13.18
N PRO A 113 13.61 4.07 -13.57
CA PRO A 113 12.77 3.02 -14.11
C PRO A 113 13.21 2.65 -15.54
N LEU A 114 13.42 1.36 -15.78
CA LEU A 114 13.70 0.78 -17.10
C LEU A 114 12.44 0.18 -17.72
N GLU A 115 11.63 -0.51 -16.90
CA GLU A 115 10.35 -1.10 -17.30
C GLU A 115 9.31 -0.83 -16.22
N SER A 116 8.05 -0.67 -16.63
CA SER A 116 6.93 -0.55 -15.71
C SER A 116 5.67 -1.16 -16.31
N GLY A 117 4.91 -1.88 -15.49
CA GLY A 117 3.62 -2.44 -15.85
C GLY A 117 2.86 -2.95 -14.64
N GLN A 118 1.74 -3.63 -14.90
CA GLN A 118 1.04 -4.42 -13.89
C GLN A 118 1.32 -5.91 -14.13
N TYR A 119 1.34 -6.70 -13.06
CA TYR A 119 1.61 -8.13 -13.12
C TYR A 119 0.60 -8.88 -12.23
N PRO A 120 -0.08 -9.92 -12.76
CA PRO A 120 -0.97 -10.76 -11.97
C PRO A 120 -0.17 -11.77 -11.15
N ILE A 121 -0.53 -11.96 -9.89
CA ILE A 121 0.05 -12.97 -9.01
C ILE A 121 -1.08 -13.83 -8.47
N ASP A 122 -1.07 -15.11 -8.79
CA ASP A 122 -1.96 -16.07 -8.12
C ASP A 122 -1.47 -16.30 -6.69
N VAL A 123 -2.22 -15.85 -5.69
CA VAL A 123 -1.87 -16.02 -4.26
C VAL A 123 -2.67 -17.17 -3.61
N GLY A 124 -3.19 -18.09 -4.42
CA GLY A 124 -3.88 -19.29 -3.95
C GLY A 124 -5.36 -19.03 -3.66
N PRO A 125 -5.90 -19.40 -2.48
CA PRO A 125 -7.35 -19.36 -2.22
C PRO A 125 -8.02 -17.99 -2.39
N ALA A 126 -7.28 -16.89 -2.20
CA ALA A 126 -7.78 -15.53 -2.40
C ALA A 126 -7.92 -15.14 -3.89
N GLY A 127 -7.48 -16.00 -4.81
CA GLY A 127 -7.44 -15.72 -6.24
C GLY A 127 -6.29 -14.80 -6.65
N PRO A 128 -6.22 -14.42 -7.94
CA PRO A 128 -5.13 -13.59 -8.44
C PRO A 128 -5.25 -12.14 -7.98
N ILE A 129 -4.13 -11.57 -7.52
CA ILE A 129 -3.97 -10.15 -7.21
C ILE A 129 -3.25 -9.43 -8.36
N LYS A 130 -3.52 -8.14 -8.56
CA LYS A 130 -2.80 -7.31 -9.53
C LYS A 130 -1.89 -6.33 -8.80
N VAL A 131 -0.59 -6.40 -9.09
CA VAL A 131 0.43 -5.53 -8.49
C VAL A 131 1.15 -4.73 -9.57
N ASN A 132 1.82 -3.63 -9.19
CA ASN A 132 2.77 -3.00 -10.10
C ASN A 132 4.04 -3.84 -10.16
N ARG A 133 4.64 -3.93 -11.35
CA ARG A 133 5.95 -4.55 -11.60
C ARG A 133 6.85 -3.54 -12.30
N TYR A 134 7.99 -3.29 -11.68
CA TYR A 134 8.97 -2.31 -12.13
C TYR A 134 10.33 -3.00 -12.23
N VAL A 135 11.09 -2.67 -13.27
CA VAL A 135 12.53 -2.93 -13.33
C VAL A 135 13.21 -1.58 -13.17
N VAL A 136 14.04 -1.45 -12.15
CA VAL A 136 14.76 -0.21 -11.86
C VAL A 136 16.26 -0.43 -11.88
N ALA A 137 17.01 0.62 -12.16
CA ALA A 137 18.48 0.60 -12.19
C ALA A 137 19.10 1.75 -11.39
N HIS A 138 20.23 1.46 -10.74
CA HIS A 138 21.07 2.44 -10.07
C HIS A 138 22.53 2.12 -10.37
N GLY A 139 23.15 2.87 -11.30
CA GLY A 139 24.43 2.49 -11.88
C GLY A 139 24.34 1.14 -12.60
N ASP A 140 25.21 0.21 -12.26
CA ASP A 140 25.22 -1.15 -12.82
C ASP A 140 24.23 -2.11 -12.14
N GLN A 141 23.65 -1.71 -10.99
CA GLN A 141 22.70 -2.53 -10.26
C GLN A 141 21.31 -2.44 -10.88
N ARG A 142 20.62 -3.57 -10.95
CA ARG A 142 19.22 -3.68 -11.37
C ARG A 142 18.41 -4.43 -10.33
N SER A 143 17.18 -3.99 -10.12
CA SER A 143 16.26 -4.62 -9.19
C SER A 143 14.87 -4.70 -9.79
N LEU A 144 14.20 -5.81 -9.53
CA LEU A 144 12.77 -5.92 -9.71
C LEU A 144 12.07 -5.37 -8.47
N VAL A 145 11.05 -4.54 -8.69
CA VAL A 145 10.21 -4.00 -7.63
C VAL A 145 8.76 -4.38 -7.92
N LEU A 146 8.15 -5.13 -7.00
CA LEU A 146 6.71 -5.33 -6.96
C LEU A 146 6.12 -4.45 -5.88
N TYR A 147 4.99 -3.78 -6.14
CA TYR A 147 4.31 -3.04 -5.08
C TYR A 147 2.82 -2.83 -5.36
N TRP A 148 2.05 -2.67 -4.28
CA TRP A 148 0.62 -2.39 -4.32
C TRP A 148 0.17 -1.64 -3.07
N TYR A 149 -1.02 -1.05 -3.17
CA TYR A 149 -1.75 -0.51 -2.03
C TYR A 149 -2.74 -1.57 -1.54
N GLN A 150 -2.65 -1.93 -0.27
CA GLN A 150 -3.65 -2.73 0.41
C GLN A 150 -4.70 -1.80 1.02
N SER A 151 -5.97 -2.03 0.69
CA SER A 151 -7.12 -1.38 1.33
C SER A 151 -8.10 -2.47 1.70
N ARG A 152 -8.13 -2.86 2.98
CA ARG A 152 -8.97 -3.95 3.48
C ARG A 152 -8.72 -5.26 2.70
N ASP A 153 -9.76 -5.79 2.07
CA ASP A 153 -9.80 -6.95 1.18
C ASP A 153 -9.29 -6.68 -0.24
N ARG A 154 -8.92 -5.45 -0.59
CA ARG A 154 -8.52 -5.05 -1.95
C ARG A 154 -7.02 -4.85 -2.09
N VAL A 155 -6.47 -5.48 -3.13
CA VAL A 155 -5.13 -5.19 -3.66
C VAL A 155 -5.28 -4.24 -4.84
N VAL A 156 -4.68 -3.07 -4.74
CA VAL A 156 -4.82 -2.00 -5.73
C VAL A 156 -3.44 -1.61 -6.28
N ALA A 157 -3.23 -1.76 -7.58
CA ALA A 157 -1.99 -1.35 -8.23
C ALA A 157 -1.98 0.17 -8.54
N SER A 158 -3.10 0.75 -8.95
CA SER A 158 -3.14 2.16 -9.34
C SER A 158 -3.25 3.08 -8.12
N GLU A 159 -2.40 4.11 -8.05
CA GLU A 159 -2.50 5.14 -7.00
C GLU A 159 -3.83 5.90 -7.08
N TYR A 160 -4.34 6.15 -8.30
CA TYR A 160 -5.62 6.81 -8.51
C TYR A 160 -6.78 5.96 -8.02
N GLU A 161 -6.75 4.65 -8.27
CA GLU A 161 -7.75 3.72 -7.75
C GLU A 161 -7.66 3.63 -6.22
N ALA A 162 -6.45 3.59 -5.66
CA ALA A 162 -6.25 3.56 -4.22
C ALA A 162 -6.88 4.81 -3.57
N LYS A 163 -6.64 6.00 -4.12
CA LYS A 163 -7.28 7.25 -3.68
C LYS A 163 -8.81 7.21 -3.82
N PHE A 164 -9.32 6.68 -4.93
CA PHE A 164 -10.76 6.52 -5.13
C PHE A 164 -11.39 5.64 -4.05
N TRP A 165 -10.78 4.48 -3.74
CA TRP A 165 -11.29 3.58 -2.70
C TRP A 165 -11.24 4.19 -1.31
N VAL A 166 -10.17 4.93 -0.97
CA VAL A 166 -10.07 5.67 0.30
C VAL A 166 -11.21 6.67 0.45
N ILE A 167 -11.53 7.44 -0.60
CA ILE A 167 -12.66 8.38 -0.57
C ILE A 167 -13.99 7.64 -0.38
N LEU A 168 -14.17 6.54 -1.11
CA LEU A 168 -15.41 5.77 -1.05
C LEU A 168 -15.61 5.10 0.32
N ASP A 169 -14.55 4.57 0.92
CA ASP A 169 -14.56 3.99 2.26
C ASP A 169 -14.76 5.06 3.34
N ALA A 170 -14.19 6.26 3.17
CA ALA A 170 -14.41 7.37 4.09
C ALA A 170 -15.91 7.71 4.21
N ILE A 171 -16.61 7.69 3.06
CA ILE A 171 -18.04 7.96 2.97
C ILE A 171 -18.84 6.79 3.56
N ARG A 172 -18.59 5.56 3.08
CA ARG A 172 -19.41 4.37 3.38
C ARG A 172 -19.12 3.74 4.74
N LEU A 173 -17.85 3.67 5.11
CA LEU A 173 -17.35 2.89 6.23
C LEU A 173 -16.74 3.76 7.34
N ASN A 174 -16.59 5.07 7.08
CA ASN A 174 -15.95 6.00 8.01
C ASN A 174 -14.50 5.61 8.35
N ARG A 175 -13.75 5.11 7.36
CA ARG A 175 -12.34 4.70 7.51
C ARG A 175 -11.55 4.96 6.23
N THR A 176 -10.24 5.19 6.39
CA THR A 176 -9.28 5.61 5.35
C THR A 176 -7.93 4.92 5.52
N ASP A 177 -7.86 3.89 6.37
CA ASP A 177 -6.67 3.08 6.54
C ASP A 177 -6.23 2.40 5.22
N THR A 178 -4.92 2.25 5.07
CA THR A 178 -4.29 1.61 3.92
C THR A 178 -2.89 1.15 4.28
N ALA A 179 -2.31 0.27 3.49
CA ALA A 179 -0.88 -0.02 3.55
C ALA A 179 -0.24 -0.01 2.16
N LEU A 180 1.00 0.44 2.08
CA LEU A 180 1.86 0.22 0.92
C LEU A 180 2.71 -1.02 1.19
N VAL A 181 2.63 -2.02 0.31
CA VAL A 181 3.49 -3.20 0.34
C VAL A 181 4.42 -3.14 -0.85
N ARG A 182 5.73 -3.35 -0.61
CA ARG A 182 6.77 -3.35 -1.62
C ARG A 182 7.69 -4.55 -1.41
N VAL A 183 7.95 -5.27 -2.50
CA VAL A 183 8.94 -6.34 -2.58
C VAL A 183 10.03 -5.93 -3.55
N VAL A 184 11.29 -6.08 -3.16
CA VAL A 184 12.45 -5.81 -4.01
C VAL A 184 13.31 -7.07 -4.12
N VAL A 185 13.63 -7.47 -5.34
CA VAL A 185 14.53 -8.59 -5.63
C VAL A 185 15.63 -8.10 -6.57
N PRO A 186 16.92 -8.31 -6.25
CA PRO A 186 18.01 -7.94 -7.15
C PRO A 186 17.96 -8.78 -8.44
N ILE A 187 18.25 -8.16 -9.57
CA ILE A 187 18.39 -8.83 -10.86
C ILE A 187 19.87 -9.14 -11.05
N VAL A 188 20.23 -10.42 -10.92
CA VAL A 188 21.59 -10.94 -11.13
C VAL A 188 21.70 -11.44 -12.57
N ASP A 189 22.86 -11.26 -13.20
CA ASP A 189 23.18 -11.71 -14.58
C ASP A 189 22.16 -11.29 -15.65
N ARG A 190 21.43 -10.18 -15.40
CA ARG A 190 20.34 -9.66 -16.25
C ARG A 190 19.15 -10.63 -16.41
N GLU A 191 19.03 -11.64 -15.54
CA GLU A 191 17.92 -12.60 -15.53
C GLU A 191 16.65 -12.03 -14.88
N THR A 192 15.95 -11.17 -15.61
CA THR A 192 14.79 -10.42 -15.12
C THR A 192 13.58 -11.33 -14.85
N GLU A 193 13.41 -12.38 -15.65
CA GLU A 193 12.36 -13.39 -15.49
C GLU A 193 12.57 -14.20 -14.22
N ARG A 194 13.82 -14.59 -13.90
CA ARG A 194 14.15 -15.31 -12.68
C ARG A 194 13.90 -14.45 -11.44
N ALA A 195 14.27 -13.17 -11.49
CA ALA A 195 13.94 -12.23 -10.42
C ALA A 195 12.41 -12.08 -10.25
N THR A 196 11.66 -12.10 -11.36
CA THR A 196 10.19 -12.05 -11.35
C THR A 196 9.59 -13.28 -10.67
N GLN A 197 10.07 -14.48 -11.01
CA GLN A 197 9.64 -15.73 -10.36
C GLN A 197 9.97 -15.72 -8.87
N THR A 198 11.20 -15.32 -8.52
CA THR A 198 11.65 -15.20 -7.13
C THR A 198 10.74 -14.26 -6.31
N ALA A 199 10.41 -13.10 -6.86
CA ALA A 199 9.54 -12.13 -6.19
C ALA A 199 8.10 -12.66 -6.06
N VAL A 200 7.57 -13.34 -7.08
CA VAL A 200 6.26 -13.99 -7.05
C VAL A 200 6.20 -15.09 -5.99
N ASP A 201 7.22 -15.95 -5.94
CA ASP A 201 7.32 -17.03 -4.96
C ASP A 201 7.41 -16.50 -3.53
N PHE A 202 8.13 -15.40 -3.33
CA PHE A 202 8.17 -14.71 -2.04
C PHE A 202 6.83 -14.10 -1.66
N VAL A 203 6.15 -13.38 -2.57
CA VAL A 203 4.81 -12.83 -2.31
C VAL A 203 3.84 -13.94 -1.90
N LYS A 204 3.85 -15.07 -2.61
CA LYS A 204 3.03 -16.24 -2.27
C LYS A 204 3.29 -16.78 -0.87
N SER A 205 4.53 -16.72 -0.38
CA SER A 205 4.89 -17.27 0.92
C SER A 205 4.40 -16.44 2.10
N PHE A 206 4.21 -15.12 1.91
CA PHE A 206 3.82 -14.21 3.00
C PHE A 206 2.43 -13.61 2.85
N TYR A 207 1.82 -13.58 1.66
CA TYR A 207 0.60 -12.80 1.42
C TYR A 207 -0.52 -13.07 2.43
N GLY A 208 -0.89 -14.35 2.63
CA GLY A 208 -1.94 -14.73 3.58
C GLY A 208 -1.59 -14.48 5.05
N ILE A 209 -0.29 -14.45 5.40
CA ILE A 209 0.18 -14.08 6.73
C ILE A 209 0.02 -12.57 6.91
N LEU A 210 0.55 -11.78 5.98
CA LEU A 210 0.55 -10.33 6.05
C LEU A 210 -0.86 -9.75 6.14
N GLN A 211 -1.84 -10.35 5.46
CA GLN A 211 -3.24 -9.92 5.56
C GLN A 211 -3.80 -9.89 7.00
N GLN A 212 -3.24 -10.69 7.92
CA GLN A 212 -3.66 -10.72 9.33
C GLN A 212 -3.10 -9.54 10.14
N TYR A 213 -2.08 -8.86 9.62
CA TYR A 213 -1.40 -7.72 10.24
C TYR A 213 -1.80 -6.38 9.60
N LEU A 214 -2.58 -6.44 8.52
CA LEU A 214 -3.07 -5.25 7.85
C LEU A 214 -4.51 -4.95 8.28
N PRO A 215 -4.90 -3.67 8.35
CA PRO A 215 -6.28 -3.30 8.66
C PRO A 215 -7.29 -3.95 7.69
N ALA A 216 -8.19 -4.78 8.23
CA ALA A 216 -9.30 -5.43 7.51
C ALA A 216 -10.61 -4.67 7.72
#